data_AF-B4D367-F1
#
_entry.id   AF-B4D367-F1
#
_cell.length_a   1.000
_cell.length_b   1.000
_cell.length_c   1.000
_cell.angle_alpha   90.00
_cell.angle_beta   90.00
_cell.angle_gamma   90.00
#
_symmetry.space_group_name_H-M   'P 1'
#
loop_
_entity.id
_entity.type
_entity.pdbx_description
1 polymer ?
#
loop_
_entity_poly.entity_id
_entity_poly.type
_entity_poly.pdbx_seq_one_letter_code
_entity_poly.pdbx_strand_id
1 'polypeptide(L)'
;MAVFGYALLITAVLCGCLIGALAICLRVLHYGGTYRVVHRMHRLGRMLFRGQFERHLLASRGTVIFEYPTLGLRVLRVWWTPDDIRAVAAAMGIPDESVPGAGVPPFELWCHDTYLDPERGKAFIVPLYLFGSGCHRFIQSVGARFPMMKHTYVCSAAVRFFRGESE
;
A
#
# COMPACT_ATOMS: atom_id res chain seq x y z
N MET A 1 -2.69 3.64 -52.15
CA MET A 1 -3.02 2.80 -50.98
C MET A 1 -1.82 2.52 -50.07
N ALA A 2 -0.62 2.26 -50.58
CA ALA A 2 0.57 1.98 -49.75
C ALA A 2 0.93 3.07 -48.71
N VAL A 3 0.81 4.35 -49.08
CA VAL A 3 1.15 5.49 -48.20
C VAL A 3 0.30 5.52 -46.92
N PHE A 4 -0.99 5.20 -47.03
CA PHE A 4 -1.89 5.14 -45.87
C PHE A 4 -1.53 4.00 -44.90
N GLY A 5 -1.05 2.86 -45.43
CA GLY A 5 -0.60 1.74 -44.61
C GLY A 5 0.62 2.08 -43.76
N TYR A 6 1.61 2.78 -44.34
CA TYR A 6 2.80 3.20 -43.60
C TYR A 6 2.48 4.23 -42.50
N ALA A 7 1.59 5.19 -42.77
CA ALA A 7 1.19 6.19 -41.77
C ALA A 7 0.51 5.56 -40.54
N LEU A 8 -0.37 4.57 -40.75
CA LEU A 8 -1.03 3.83 -39.66
C LEU A 8 -0.02 3.02 -38.84
N LEU A 9 0.93 2.35 -39.49
CA LEU A 9 1.96 1.57 -38.81
C LEU A 9 2.86 2.48 -37.94
N ILE A 10 3.33 3.60 -38.49
CA ILE A 10 4.16 4.56 -37.75
C ILE A 10 3.40 5.10 -36.54
N THR A 11 2.14 5.48 -36.72
CA THR A 11 1.29 5.97 -35.63
C THR A 11 1.15 4.92 -34.53
N ALA A 12 0.86 3.66 -34.89
CA ALA A 12 0.72 2.58 -33.93
C ALA A 12 2.01 2.31 -33.14
N VAL A 13 3.17 2.34 -33.82
CA VAL A 13 4.48 2.16 -33.17
C VAL A 13 4.77 3.30 -32.20
N LEU A 14 4.54 4.55 -32.61
CA LEU A 14 4.76 5.72 -31.74
C LEU A 14 3.84 5.70 -30.52
N CYS A 15 2.55 5.36 -30.69
CA CYS A 15 1.62 5.18 -29.57
C CYS A 15 2.08 4.08 -28.62
N GLY A 16 2.53 2.93 -29.14
CA GLY A 16 3.06 1.83 -28.34
C GLY A 16 4.29 2.23 -27.52
N CYS A 17 5.24 2.94 -28.14
CA CYS A 17 6.43 3.46 -27.47
C CYS A 17 6.07 4.47 -26.37
N LEU A 18 5.14 5.39 -26.62
CA LEU A 18 4.69 6.38 -25.65
C LEU A 18 4.04 5.71 -24.42
N ILE A 19 3.14 4.74 -24.65
CA ILE A 19 2.48 3.99 -23.57
C ILE A 19 3.51 3.20 -22.76
N GLY A 20 4.46 2.56 -23.43
CA GLY A 20 5.56 1.83 -22.78
C GLY A 20 6.43 2.74 -21.90
N ALA A 21 6.85 3.88 -22.43
CA ALA A 21 7.64 4.87 -21.70
C ALA A 21 6.89 5.42 -20.48
N LEU A 22 5.61 5.76 -20.64
CA LEU A 22 4.75 6.23 -19.55
C LEU A 22 4.63 5.17 -18.44
N ALA A 23 4.40 3.91 -18.81
CA ALA A 23 4.30 2.81 -17.83
C ALA A 23 5.62 2.61 -17.05
N ILE A 24 6.78 2.74 -17.71
CA ILE A 24 8.09 2.67 -17.05
C ILE A 24 8.26 3.86 -16.10
N CYS A 25 7.96 5.09 -16.54
CA CYS A 25 8.04 6.29 -15.69
C CYS A 25 7.20 6.14 -14.41
N LEU A 26 5.93 5.71 -14.55
CA LEU A 26 5.06 5.48 -13.39
C LEU A 26 5.65 4.45 -12.43
N ARG A 27 6.20 3.34 -12.94
CA ARG A 27 6.86 2.33 -12.09
C ARG A 27 8.08 2.89 -11.34
N VAL A 28 8.93 3.68 -12.01
CA VAL A 28 10.11 4.29 -11.39
C VAL A 28 9.70 5.26 -10.29
N LEU A 29 8.69 6.11 -10.55
CA LEU A 29 8.18 7.05 -9.55
C LEU A 29 7.64 6.32 -8.31
N HIS A 30 6.86 5.26 -8.49
CA HIS A 30 6.35 4.47 -7.35
C HIS A 30 7.42 3.71 -6.59
N TYR A 31 8.38 3.13 -7.32
CA TYR A 31 9.52 2.47 -6.69
C TYR A 31 10.33 3.47 -5.86
N GLY A 32 10.58 4.66 -6.41
CA GLY A 32 11.22 5.77 -5.71
C GLY A 32 10.45 6.18 -4.46
N GLY A 33 9.13 6.34 -4.54
CA GLY A 33 8.29 6.66 -3.38
C GLY A 33 8.35 5.60 -2.27
N THR A 34 8.23 4.32 -2.63
CA THR A 34 8.32 3.20 -1.67
C THR A 34 9.71 3.10 -1.06
N TYR A 35 10.76 3.25 -1.88
CA TYR A 35 12.14 3.25 -1.43
C TYR A 35 12.41 4.38 -0.43
N ARG A 36 11.92 5.61 -0.69
CA ARG A 36 12.04 6.75 0.23
C ARG A 36 11.39 6.46 1.58
N VAL A 37 10.19 5.89 1.59
CA VAL A 37 9.49 5.52 2.83
C VAL A 37 10.29 4.45 3.59
N VAL A 38 10.70 3.36 2.92
CA VAL A 38 11.50 2.29 3.55
C VAL A 38 12.80 2.85 4.13
N HIS A 39 13.52 3.67 3.38
CA HIS A 39 14.77 4.27 3.83
C HIS A 39 14.56 5.19 5.03
N ARG A 40 13.50 6.01 5.03
CA ARG A 40 13.14 6.85 6.18
C ARG A 40 12.82 6.01 7.42
N MET A 41 11.99 5.00 7.26
CA MET A 41 11.60 4.08 8.33
C MET A 41 12.80 3.31 8.89
N HIS A 42 13.76 2.92 8.04
CA HIS A 42 15.02 2.33 8.46
C HIS A 42 15.83 3.28 9.35
N ARG A 43 15.96 4.56 8.96
CA ARG A 43 16.65 5.58 9.77
C ARG A 43 15.99 5.79 11.14
N LEU A 44 14.67 5.62 11.23
CA LEU A 44 13.90 5.73 12.47
C LEU A 44 13.87 4.43 13.29
N GLY A 45 14.56 3.37 12.85
CA GLY A 45 14.53 2.06 13.54
C GLY A 45 13.17 1.35 13.45
N ARG A 46 12.27 1.80 12.58
CA ARG A 46 10.91 1.27 12.39
C ARG A 46 10.83 0.33 11.19
N MET A 47 11.84 -0.52 11.02
CA MET A 47 11.86 -1.53 9.96
C MET A 47 11.81 -2.93 10.56
N LEU A 48 10.95 -3.79 10.01
CA LEU A 48 10.82 -5.18 10.42
C LEU A 48 11.29 -6.08 9.30
N PHE A 49 12.41 -6.76 9.51
CA PHE A 49 12.96 -7.67 8.50
C PHE A 49 12.06 -8.88 8.33
N ARG A 50 12.11 -9.48 7.13
CA ARG A 50 11.25 -10.62 6.75
C ARG A 50 11.25 -11.77 7.78
N GLY A 51 12.42 -12.18 8.29
CA GLY A 51 12.49 -13.25 9.29
C GLY A 51 11.91 -12.88 10.67
N GLN A 52 11.90 -11.60 11.04
CA GLN A 52 11.17 -11.14 12.23
C GLN A 52 9.66 -11.11 11.96
N PHE A 53 9.26 -10.57 10.82
CA PHE A 53 7.87 -10.54 10.39
C PHE A 53 7.25 -11.94 10.35
N GLU A 54 7.90 -12.91 9.71
CA GLU A 54 7.41 -14.30 9.66
C GLU A 54 7.28 -14.92 11.07
N ARG A 55 8.18 -14.59 12.01
CA ARG A 55 8.04 -15.01 13.42
C ARG A 55 6.81 -14.39 14.09
N HIS A 56 6.52 -13.12 13.83
CA HIS A 56 5.30 -12.48 14.36
C HIS A 56 4.02 -13.07 13.76
N LEU A 57 4.04 -13.40 12.46
CA LEU A 57 2.94 -14.10 11.79
C LEU A 57 2.69 -15.49 12.40
N LEU A 58 3.75 -16.29 12.59
CA LEU A 58 3.66 -17.61 13.20
C LEU A 58 3.13 -17.54 14.64
N ALA A 59 3.55 -16.54 15.39
CA ALA A 59 3.08 -16.32 16.75
C ALA A 59 1.67 -15.69 16.83
N SER A 60 1.06 -15.32 15.69
CA SER A 60 -0.22 -14.59 15.61
C SER A 60 -0.25 -13.34 16.51
N ARG A 61 0.87 -12.61 16.57
CA ARG A 61 1.02 -11.42 17.43
C ARG A 61 0.88 -10.13 16.63
N GLY A 62 0.05 -9.24 17.15
CA GLY A 62 -0.18 -7.91 16.59
C GLY A 62 -1.13 -7.90 15.41
N THR A 63 -0.95 -6.92 14.52
CA THR A 63 -1.79 -6.71 13.32
C THR A 63 -0.93 -6.40 12.10
N VAL A 64 -1.25 -7.04 10.96
CA VAL A 64 -0.69 -6.67 9.65
C VAL A 64 -1.56 -5.59 9.00
N ILE A 65 -0.95 -4.53 8.48
CA ILE A 65 -1.66 -3.50 7.72
C ILE A 65 -1.21 -3.57 6.27
N PHE A 66 -2.17 -3.78 5.37
CA PHE A 66 -1.99 -3.75 3.94
C PHE A 66 -2.37 -2.37 3.42
N GLU A 67 -1.38 -1.56 3.09
CA GLU A 67 -1.56 -0.18 2.64
C GLU A 67 -1.52 -0.11 1.10
N TYR A 68 -2.55 0.48 0.51
CA TYR A 68 -2.57 0.88 -0.89
C TYR A 68 -2.31 2.39 -1.01
N PRO A 69 -1.05 2.81 -1.24
CA PRO A 69 -0.68 4.23 -1.25
C PRO A 69 -1.15 4.96 -2.51
N THR A 70 -1.56 4.24 -3.55
CA THR A 70 -1.91 4.82 -4.86
C THR A 70 -3.22 4.24 -5.40
N LEU A 71 -4.08 5.10 -5.93
CA LEU A 71 -5.33 4.68 -6.56
C LEU A 71 -5.02 3.91 -7.86
N GLY A 72 -5.53 2.68 -7.97
CA GLY A 72 -5.48 1.88 -9.21
C GLY A 72 -4.13 1.21 -9.55
N LEU A 73 -3.01 1.63 -8.96
CA LEU A 73 -1.66 1.21 -9.41
C LEU A 73 -1.13 -0.06 -8.72
N ARG A 74 -1.96 -0.72 -7.90
CA ARG A 74 -1.65 -2.01 -7.23
C ARG A 74 -0.26 -2.04 -6.60
N VAL A 75 0.15 -0.93 -5.97
CA VAL A 75 1.32 -0.89 -5.09
C VAL A 75 0.84 -1.30 -3.71
N LEU A 76 1.58 -2.19 -3.04
CA LEU A 76 1.25 -2.61 -1.68
C LEU A 76 2.44 -2.34 -0.77
N ARG A 77 2.22 -1.55 0.27
CA ARG A 77 3.13 -1.47 1.41
C ARG A 77 2.58 -2.33 2.53
N VAL A 78 3.48 -3.06 3.18
CA VAL A 78 3.12 -3.98 4.26
C VAL A 78 3.69 -3.41 5.54
N TRP A 79 2.82 -3.25 6.52
CA TRP A 79 3.19 -2.77 7.85
C TRP A 79 2.79 -3.79 8.88
N TRP A 80 3.46 -3.74 10.03
CA TRP A 80 3.14 -4.55 11.18
C TRP A 80 3.20 -3.70 12.45
N THR A 81 2.30 -3.95 13.38
CA THR A 81 2.29 -3.35 14.71
C THR A 81 2.03 -4.43 15.76
N PRO A 82 2.62 -4.36 16.96
CA PRO A 82 2.29 -5.27 18.05
C PRO A 82 0.85 -5.11 18.57
N ASP A 83 0.20 -3.99 18.26
CA ASP A 83 -1.14 -3.68 18.73
C ASP A 83 -2.21 -4.50 18.00
N ASP A 84 -3.31 -4.80 18.70
CA ASP A 84 -4.58 -5.14 18.07
C ASP A 84 -5.30 -3.84 17.67
N ILE A 85 -5.09 -3.40 16.43
CA ILE A 85 -5.57 -2.10 15.94
C ILE A 85 -7.09 -1.98 16.09
N ARG A 86 -7.84 -3.06 15.85
CA ARG A 86 -9.30 -3.04 15.93
C ARG A 86 -9.79 -2.91 17.37
N ALA A 87 -9.16 -3.64 18.30
CA ALA A 87 -9.47 -3.51 19.72
C ALA A 87 -9.13 -2.11 20.26
N VAL A 88 -7.98 -1.55 19.86
CA VAL A 88 -7.57 -0.18 20.25
C VAL A 88 -8.55 0.86 19.67
N ALA A 89 -8.92 0.75 18.40
CA ALA A 89 -9.90 1.64 17.75
C ALA A 89 -11.26 1.60 18.48
N ALA A 90 -11.76 0.41 18.77
CA ALA A 90 -13.02 0.21 19.48
C ALA A 90 -12.99 0.81 20.89
N ALA A 91 -11.89 0.62 21.64
CA ALA A 91 -11.72 1.22 22.96
C ALA A 91 -11.70 2.76 22.93
N MET A 92 -11.32 3.35 21.79
CA MET A 92 -11.36 4.80 21.56
C MET A 92 -12.69 5.29 20.96
N GLY A 93 -13.66 4.40 20.73
CA GLY A 93 -14.94 4.75 20.10
C GLY A 93 -14.83 5.10 18.62
N ILE A 94 -13.77 4.66 17.92
CA ILE A 94 -13.61 4.89 16.49
C ILE A 94 -14.45 3.86 15.72
N PRO A 95 -15.44 4.28 14.91
CA PRO A 95 -16.28 3.37 14.15
C PRO A 95 -15.50 2.75 12.98
N ASP A 96 -15.72 1.46 12.77
CA ASP A 96 -15.13 0.68 11.66
C ASP A 96 -15.92 0.86 10.36
N GLU A 97 -17.21 1.17 10.46
CA GLU A 97 -18.11 1.20 9.31
C GLU A 97 -17.91 2.46 8.46
N SER A 98 -17.85 2.25 7.15
CA SER A 98 -18.01 3.31 6.17
C SER A 98 -19.48 3.74 6.14
N VAL A 99 -19.79 4.99 6.46
CA VAL A 99 -21.10 5.56 6.14
C VAL A 99 -21.15 5.75 4.62
N PRO A 100 -22.11 5.15 3.89
CA PRO A 100 -22.20 5.30 2.44
C PRO A 100 -22.24 6.78 2.04
N GLY A 101 -21.34 7.19 1.15
CA GLY A 101 -21.24 8.58 0.69
C GLY A 101 -20.44 9.53 1.59
N ALA A 102 -19.97 9.09 2.77
CA ALA A 102 -19.23 9.94 3.71
C ALA A 102 -17.72 10.03 3.45
N GLY A 103 -17.21 9.33 2.43
CA GLY A 103 -15.80 9.35 2.06
C GLY A 103 -14.96 8.26 2.73
N VAL A 104 -13.74 8.61 3.18
CA VAL A 104 -12.84 7.65 3.83
C VAL A 104 -13.40 7.25 5.20
N PRO A 105 -13.46 5.94 5.53
CA PRO A 105 -13.92 5.48 6.83
C PRO A 105 -13.12 6.12 7.98
N PRO A 106 -13.76 6.52 9.10
CA PRO A 106 -13.05 7.08 10.25
C PRO A 106 -11.92 6.19 10.77
N PHE A 107 -12.12 4.88 10.76
CA PHE A 107 -11.10 3.90 11.09
C PHE A 107 -9.86 4.00 10.17
N GLU A 108 -10.04 4.14 8.86
CA GLU A 108 -8.91 4.26 7.93
C GLU A 108 -8.12 5.55 8.14
N LEU A 109 -8.81 6.69 8.37
CA LEU A 109 -8.18 7.97 8.69
C LEU A 109 -7.35 7.86 9.98
N TRP A 110 -7.95 7.32 11.04
CA TRP A 110 -7.28 7.15 12.32
C TRP A 110 -6.10 6.17 12.22
N CYS A 111 -6.27 5.05 11.50
CA CYS A 111 -5.22 4.06 11.32
C CYS A 111 -4.03 4.64 10.53
N HIS A 112 -4.30 5.41 9.48
CA HIS A 112 -3.29 6.12 8.71
C HIS A 112 -2.44 7.02 9.61
N ASP A 113 -3.08 7.90 10.39
CA ASP A 113 -2.37 8.87 11.23
C ASP A 113 -1.63 8.24 12.40
N THR A 114 -2.24 7.23 13.02
CA THR A 114 -1.70 6.62 14.24
C THR A 114 -0.58 5.61 13.94
N TYR A 115 -0.69 4.88 12.83
CA TYR A 115 0.20 3.75 12.54
C TYR A 115 1.08 3.97 11.32
N LEU A 116 0.54 4.54 10.25
CA LEU A 116 1.19 4.56 8.93
C LEU A 116 1.97 5.84 8.64
N ASP A 117 1.81 6.88 9.46
CA ASP A 117 2.59 8.11 9.33
C ASP A 117 4.11 7.79 9.36
N PRO A 118 4.87 8.15 8.31
CA PRO A 118 6.30 7.84 8.23
C PRO A 118 7.16 8.51 9.30
N GLU A 119 6.71 9.62 9.88
CA GLU A 119 7.44 10.38 10.91
C GLU A 119 7.03 9.96 12.32
N ARG A 120 5.71 9.83 12.56
CA ARG A 120 5.13 9.73 13.91
C ARG A 120 4.37 8.44 14.18
N GLY A 121 4.08 7.66 13.15
CA GLY A 121 3.32 6.44 13.27
C GLY A 121 3.99 5.41 14.19
N LYS A 122 3.23 4.39 14.59
CA LYS A 122 3.73 3.33 15.46
C LYS A 122 4.12 2.04 14.73
N ALA A 123 3.63 1.84 13.50
CA ALA A 123 3.88 0.58 12.79
C ALA A 123 5.31 0.50 12.25
N PHE A 124 5.79 -0.73 12.09
CA PHE A 124 7.04 -1.06 11.43
C PHE A 124 6.76 -1.37 9.96
N ILE A 125 7.57 -0.85 9.05
CA ILE A 125 7.46 -1.22 7.64
C ILE A 125 8.18 -2.54 7.39
N VAL A 126 7.55 -3.44 6.61
CA VAL A 126 8.17 -4.65 6.10
C VAL A 126 8.68 -4.34 4.69
N PRO A 127 10.00 -4.41 4.42
CA PRO A 127 10.57 -4.01 3.13
C PRO A 127 10.27 -5.05 2.05
N LEU A 128 9.03 -5.05 1.56
CA LEU A 128 8.54 -5.90 0.48
C LEU A 128 8.20 -5.04 -0.73
N TYR A 129 8.73 -5.41 -1.88
CA TYR A 129 8.48 -4.73 -3.15
C TYR A 129 7.43 -5.51 -3.93
N LEU A 130 6.15 -5.19 -3.70
CA LEU A 130 5.01 -5.89 -4.28
C LEU A 130 4.27 -4.98 -5.25
N PHE A 131 4.01 -5.50 -6.46
CA PHE A 131 3.32 -4.78 -7.53
C PHE A 131 2.33 -5.69 -8.28
N GLY A 132 1.26 -5.09 -8.81
CA GLY A 132 0.36 -5.76 -9.73
C GLY A 132 -0.32 -6.98 -9.09
N SER A 133 -0.26 -8.14 -9.76
CA SER A 133 -0.82 -9.39 -9.25
C SER A 133 -0.04 -9.97 -8.06
N GLY A 134 1.20 -9.52 -7.84
CA GLY A 134 2.01 -9.93 -6.69
C GLY A 134 1.39 -9.51 -5.36
N CYS A 135 0.74 -8.34 -5.32
CA CYS A 135 0.08 -7.82 -4.11
C CYS A 135 -1.05 -8.73 -3.64
N HIS A 136 -1.97 -9.08 -4.55
CA HIS A 136 -3.11 -9.92 -4.24
C HIS A 136 -2.68 -11.33 -3.83
N ARG A 137 -1.73 -11.94 -4.58
CA ARG A 137 -1.18 -13.25 -4.22
C ARG A 137 -0.51 -13.24 -2.86
N PHE A 138 0.22 -12.17 -2.53
CA PHE A 138 0.86 -12.05 -1.23
C PHE A 138 -0.17 -12.00 -0.10
N ILE A 139 -1.17 -11.13 -0.21
CA ILE A 139 -2.26 -11.01 0.77
C ILE A 139 -2.97 -12.36 0.96
N GLN A 140 -3.37 -13.01 -0.13
CA GLN A 140 -3.98 -14.34 -0.08
C GLN A 140 -3.06 -15.37 0.59
N SER A 141 -1.76 -15.35 0.27
CA SER A 141 -0.80 -16.27 0.87
C SER A 141 -0.64 -16.05 2.38
N VAL A 142 -0.70 -14.80 2.85
CA VAL A 142 -0.65 -14.48 4.28
C VAL A 142 -1.91 -15.01 4.96
N GLY A 143 -3.09 -14.74 4.40
CA GLY A 143 -4.36 -15.24 4.95
C GLY A 143 -4.46 -16.78 4.96
N ALA A 144 -3.99 -17.43 3.90
CA ALA A 144 -4.01 -18.89 3.79
C ALA A 144 -2.99 -19.56 4.73
N ARG A 145 -1.78 -19.01 4.87
CA ARG A 145 -0.71 -19.60 5.70
C ARG A 145 -0.84 -19.24 7.18
N PHE A 146 -1.45 -18.10 7.50
CA PHE A 146 -1.56 -17.57 8.85
C PHE A 146 -3.01 -17.11 9.14
N PRO A 147 -3.98 -18.03 9.18
CA PRO A 147 -5.41 -17.70 9.27
C PRO A 147 -5.79 -16.98 10.58
N MET A 148 -5.00 -17.15 11.64
CA MET A 148 -5.22 -16.47 12.93
C MET A 148 -4.60 -15.05 12.97
N MET A 149 -3.86 -14.65 11.94
CA MET A 149 -3.22 -13.34 11.92
C MET A 149 -4.24 -12.24 11.63
N LYS A 150 -4.38 -11.32 12.59
CA LYS A 150 -5.19 -10.10 12.42
C LYS A 150 -4.60 -9.24 11.31
N HIS A 151 -5.44 -8.78 10.41
CA HIS A 151 -5.03 -7.86 9.36
C HIS A 151 -6.11 -6.84 9.04
N THR A 152 -5.68 -5.72 8.47
CA THR A 152 -6.58 -4.69 7.95
C THR A 152 -6.02 -4.09 6.67
N TYR A 153 -6.89 -3.41 5.93
CA TYR A 153 -6.56 -2.68 4.72
C TYR A 153 -6.70 -1.18 4.99
N VAL A 154 -5.81 -0.38 4.39
CA VAL A 154 -5.90 1.08 4.43
C VAL A 154 -5.60 1.62 3.03
N CYS A 155 -6.46 2.48 2.51
CA CYS A 155 -6.21 3.18 1.25
C CYS A 155 -5.67 4.58 1.53
N SER A 156 -4.36 4.71 1.74
CA SER A 156 -3.74 6.03 1.99
C SER A 156 -3.94 7.00 0.82
N ALA A 157 -4.10 6.49 -0.40
CA ALA A 157 -4.43 7.31 -1.55
C ALA A 157 -5.78 8.03 -1.38
N ALA A 158 -6.78 7.31 -0.86
CA ALA A 158 -8.07 7.90 -0.53
C ALA A 158 -7.94 8.89 0.62
N VAL A 159 -7.22 8.54 1.69
CA VAL A 159 -6.95 9.47 2.83
C VAL A 159 -6.39 10.80 2.35
N ARG A 160 -5.34 10.77 1.52
CA ARG A 160 -4.72 12.00 0.99
C ARG A 160 -5.63 12.77 0.06
N PHE A 161 -6.35 12.07 -0.82
CA PHE A 161 -7.32 12.69 -1.72
C PHE A 161 -8.37 13.48 -0.93
N PHE A 162 -8.93 12.89 0.13
CA PHE A 162 -9.92 13.56 0.98
C PHE A 162 -9.35 14.71 1.80
N ARG A 163 -8.03 14.71 2.08
CA ARG A 163 -7.34 15.83 2.74
C ARG A 163 -6.90 16.95 1.79
N GLY A 164 -7.02 16.74 0.48
CA GLY A 164 -6.45 17.66 -0.51
C GLY A 164 -4.92 17.67 -0.52
N GLU A 165 -4.28 16.60 -0.04
CA GLU A 165 -2.83 16.45 -0.08
C GLU A 165 -2.41 15.92 -1.46
N SER A 166 -1.67 16.71 -2.24
CA SER A 166 -1.01 16.25 -3.46
C SER A 166 0.34 15.58 -3.12
N GLU A 167 0.65 14.45 -3.77
CA GLU A 167 1.94 13.73 -3.63
C GLU A 167 3.17 14.55 -4.05
#